data_AF-A0AAV9F8I6-F1
#
_entry.id   AF-A0AAV9F8I6-F1
#
_cell.length_a   1.000
_cell.length_b   1.000
_cell.length_c   1.000
_cell.angle_alpha   90.00
_cell.angle_beta   90.00
_cell.angle_gamma   90.00
#
_symmetry.space_group_name_H-M   'P 1'
#
loop_
_entity.id
_entity.type
_entity.pdbx_description
1 polymer ?
#
loop_
_entity_poly.entity_id
_entity_poly.type
_entity_poly.pdbx_seq_one_letter_code
_entity_poly.pdbx_strand_id
1 'polypeptide(L)'
;MDKSMLAELDTLPEEDRARMASMIDQLQIRDSLRMYNSLVERCFTDCVDTFRRKTLDKQEESCVRRCAEKFLKHSMRVGMRFAELNQGAPTPD
;
A
#
# COMPACT_ATOMS: atom_id res chain seq x y z
N MET A 1 -2.23 0.47 13.65
CA MET A 1 -3.24 -0.24 14.46
C MET A 1 -3.08 0.24 15.87
N ASP A 2 -4.16 0.76 16.45
CA ASP A 2 -4.16 1.28 17.81
C ASP A 2 -3.76 0.16 18.79
N LYS A 3 -2.93 0.47 19.79
CA LYS A 3 -2.51 -0.46 20.84
C LYS A 3 -3.71 -1.04 21.61
N SER A 4 -4.81 -0.29 21.67
CA SER A 4 -6.12 -0.71 22.17
C SER A 4 -6.72 -1.85 21.36
N MET A 5 -6.66 -1.80 20.02
CA MET A 5 -7.27 -2.84 19.17
C MET A 5 -6.52 -4.17 19.24
N LEU A 6 -5.19 -4.14 19.40
CA LEU A 6 -4.41 -5.37 19.61
C LEU A 6 -4.66 -5.98 21.00
N ALA A 7 -4.92 -5.16 22.01
CA ALA A 7 -5.29 -5.62 23.34
C ALA A 7 -6.70 -6.23 23.38
N GLU A 8 -7.67 -5.65 22.66
CA GLU A 8 -9.01 -6.22 22.51
C GLU A 8 -8.99 -7.57 21.80
N LEU A 9 -8.14 -7.73 20.77
CA LEU A 9 -7.98 -9.00 20.05
C LEU A 9 -7.54 -10.13 20.99
N ASP A 10 -6.79 -9.79 22.04
CA ASP A 10 -6.28 -10.75 23.03
C ASP A 10 -7.29 -11.11 24.14
N THR A 11 -8.45 -10.46 24.15
CA THR A 11 -9.55 -10.76 25.09
C THR A 11 -10.70 -11.54 24.44
N LEU A 12 -10.65 -11.76 23.13
CA LEU A 12 -11.70 -12.45 22.39
C LEU A 12 -11.65 -13.97 22.55
N PRO A 13 -12.81 -14.66 22.50
CA PRO A 13 -12.90 -16.11 22.35
C PRO A 13 -12.10 -16.62 21.15
N GLU A 14 -11.55 -17.83 21.24
CA GLU A 14 -10.68 -18.43 20.21
C GLU A 14 -11.34 -18.53 18.83
N GLU A 15 -12.64 -18.82 18.80
CA GLU A 15 -13.42 -18.86 17.55
C GLU A 15 -13.51 -17.49 16.87
N ASP A 16 -13.72 -16.42 17.65
CA ASP A 16 -13.82 -15.06 17.13
C ASP A 16 -12.47 -14.56 16.59
N ARG A 17 -11.36 -14.93 17.25
CA ARG A 17 -10.01 -14.65 16.76
C ARG A 17 -9.74 -15.27 15.39
N ALA A 18 -10.14 -16.54 15.21
CA ALA A 18 -9.97 -17.23 13.93
C ALA A 18 -10.81 -16.59 12.82
N ARG A 19 -12.06 -16.20 13.12
CA ARG A 19 -12.91 -15.45 12.17
C ARG A 19 -12.29 -14.09 11.82
N MET A 20 -11.79 -13.35 12.80
CA MET A 20 -11.15 -12.06 12.57
C MET A 20 -9.85 -12.19 11.76
N ALA A 21 -9.02 -13.21 12.02
CA ALA A 21 -7.81 -13.46 11.23
C ALA A 21 -8.14 -13.67 9.74
N SER A 22 -9.17 -14.48 9.45
CA SER A 22 -9.63 -14.68 8.08
C SER A 22 -10.15 -13.38 7.43
N MET A 23 -10.86 -12.55 8.18
CA MET A 23 -11.29 -11.24 7.68
C MET A 23 -10.10 -10.30 7.42
N ILE A 24 -9.08 -10.30 8.27
CA ILE A 24 -7.87 -9.49 8.10
C ILE A 24 -7.13 -9.91 6.82
N ASP A 25 -6.98 -11.22 6.57
CA ASP A 25 -6.34 -11.72 5.35
C ASP A 25 -7.09 -11.27 4.09
N GLN A 26 -8.43 -11.36 4.10
CA GLN A 26 -9.28 -10.88 3.00
C GLN A 26 -9.10 -9.37 2.76
N LEU A 27 -9.03 -8.58 3.84
CA LEU A 27 -8.79 -7.14 3.75
C LEU A 27 -7.40 -6.83 3.18
N GLN A 28 -6.37 -7.57 3.59
CA GLN A 28 -5.01 -7.41 3.05
C GLN A 28 -4.97 -7.67 1.53
N ILE A 29 -5.61 -8.75 1.06
CA ILE A 29 -5.70 -9.04 -0.39
C ILE A 29 -6.40 -7.88 -1.12
N ARG A 30 -7.55 -7.42 -0.61
CA ARG A 30 -8.30 -6.33 -1.23
C ARG A 30 -7.47 -5.04 -1.31
N ASP A 31 -6.77 -4.70 -0.24
CA ASP A 31 -5.96 -3.49 -0.18
C ASP A 31 -4.72 -3.60 -1.09
N SER A 32 -4.15 -4.80 -1.25
CA SER A 32 -3.07 -5.05 -2.21
C SER A 32 -3.51 -4.78 -3.67
N LEU A 33 -4.72 -5.19 -4.04
CA LEU A 33 -5.28 -4.97 -5.37
C LEU A 33 -5.59 -3.48 -5.59
N ARG A 34 -6.09 -2.80 -4.56
CA ARG A 34 -6.30 -1.35 -4.60
C ARG A 34 -4.97 -0.62 -4.84
N MET A 35 -3.93 -0.98 -4.09
CA MET A 35 -2.59 -0.41 -4.27
C MET A 35 -2.05 -0.65 -5.69
N TYR A 36 -2.23 -1.86 -6.22
CA TYR A 36 -1.83 -2.19 -7.60
C TYR A 36 -2.54 -1.29 -8.62
N ASN A 37 -3.86 -1.15 -8.52
CA ASN A 37 -4.62 -0.30 -9.45
C ASN A 37 -4.20 1.17 -9.37
N SER A 38 -4.01 1.70 -8.15
CA SER A 38 -3.51 3.06 -7.97
C SER A 38 -2.11 3.27 -8.53
N LEU A 39 -1.23 2.27 -8.40
CA LEU A 39 0.10 2.30 -9.01
C LEU A 39 0.02 2.37 -10.54
N VAL A 40 -0.81 1.49 -11.14
CA VAL A 40 -0.98 1.43 -12.60
C VAL A 40 -1.52 2.75 -13.13
N GLU A 41 -2.59 3.27 -12.54
CA GLU A 41 -3.20 4.55 -12.94
C GLU A 41 -2.21 5.71 -12.83
N ARG A 42 -1.46 5.77 -11.73
CA ARG A 42 -0.47 6.81 -11.48
C ARG A 42 0.65 6.78 -12.53
N CYS A 43 1.25 5.62 -12.76
CA CYS A 43 2.35 5.52 -13.71
C CYS A 43 1.90 5.69 -15.16
N PHE A 44 0.68 5.28 -15.50
CA PHE A 44 0.12 5.59 -16.81
C PHE A 44 -0.05 7.11 -16.99
N THR A 45 -0.67 7.78 -16.02
CA THR A 45 -0.91 9.24 -16.07
C THR A 45 0.37 10.06 -16.12
N ASP A 46 1.39 9.66 -15.35
CA ASP A 46 2.65 10.42 -15.23
C ASP A 46 3.65 10.13 -16.36
N CYS A 47 3.60 8.95 -17.00
CA CYS A 47 4.63 8.50 -17.94
C CYS A 47 4.16 8.26 -19.38
N VAL A 48 2.85 8.08 -19.64
CA VAL A 48 2.32 7.80 -20.98
C VAL A 48 1.58 9.04 -21.46
N ASP A 49 2.31 9.95 -22.09
CA ASP A 49 1.81 11.26 -22.50
C ASP A 49 1.60 11.39 -24.03
N THR A 50 2.13 10.46 -24.83
CA THR A 50 1.99 10.49 -26.29
C THR A 50 1.34 9.25 -26.88
N PHE A 51 0.23 9.43 -27.59
CA PHE A 51 -0.56 8.35 -28.18
C PHE A 51 -0.25 8.13 -29.68
N ARG A 52 1.03 8.12 -30.05
CA ARG A 52 1.44 7.96 -31.47
C ARG A 52 1.57 6.51 -31.94
N ARG A 53 1.71 5.56 -31.01
CA ARG A 53 1.89 4.12 -31.28
C ARG A 53 1.12 3.30 -30.25
N LYS A 54 0.87 2.02 -30.56
CA LYS A 54 0.21 1.07 -29.66
C LYS A 54 1.14 0.49 -28.58
N THR A 55 2.44 0.70 -28.73
CA THR A 55 3.48 0.18 -27.83
C THR A 55 4.16 1.35 -27.14
N LEU A 56 4.60 1.12 -25.90
CA LEU A 56 5.43 2.08 -25.20
C LEU A 56 6.76 2.28 -25.94
N ASP A 57 7.27 3.49 -25.93
CA ASP A 57 8.65 3.74 -26.34
C ASP A 57 9.65 3.55 -25.18
N LYS A 58 10.94 3.64 -25.49
CA LYS A 58 12.01 3.42 -24.50
C LYS A 58 11.99 4.43 -23.35
N GLN A 59 11.51 5.65 -23.59
CA GLN A 59 11.42 6.68 -22.56
C GLN A 59 10.25 6.38 -21.63
N GLU A 60 9.09 6.04 -22.19
CA GLU A 60 7.90 5.64 -21.43
C GLU A 60 8.17 4.38 -20.59
N GLU A 61 8.79 3.34 -21.17
CA GLU A 61 9.20 2.12 -20.43
C GLU A 61 10.12 2.43 -19.24
N SER A 62 11.14 3.26 -19.47
CA SER A 62 12.08 3.69 -18.42
C SER A 62 11.37 4.51 -17.33
N CYS A 63 10.44 5.39 -17.72
CA CYS A 63 9.64 6.18 -16.79
C CYS A 63 8.74 5.29 -15.93
N VAL A 64 7.96 4.37 -16.55
CA VAL A 64 7.06 3.46 -15.82
C VAL A 64 7.85 2.61 -14.81
N ARG A 65 9.03 2.10 -15.19
CA ARG A 65 9.89 1.35 -14.26
C ARG A 65 10.32 2.19 -13.05
N ARG A 66 10.76 3.42 -13.27
CA ARG A 66 11.16 4.35 -12.19
C ARG A 66 9.96 4.78 -11.34
N CYS A 67 8.82 5.02 -11.96
CA CYS A 67 7.57 5.36 -11.29
C CYS A 67 7.16 4.24 -10.32
N ALA A 68 7.13 2.99 -10.78
CA ALA A 68 6.78 1.85 -9.96
C ALA A 68 7.74 1.64 -8.78
N GLU A 69 9.05 1.70 -9.04
CA GLU A 69 10.06 1.60 -8.00
C GLU A 69 9.91 2.71 -6.94
N LYS A 70 9.72 3.96 -7.40
CA LYS A 70 9.55 5.12 -6.50
C LYS A 70 8.27 5.01 -5.69
N PHE A 71 7.15 4.65 -6.32
CA PHE A 71 5.85 4.51 -5.65
C PHE A 71 5.92 3.44 -4.57
N LEU A 72 6.45 2.25 -4.86
CA LEU A 72 6.56 1.17 -3.86
C LEU A 72 7.46 1.56 -2.69
N LYS A 73 8.64 2.14 -2.95
CA LYS A 73 9.54 2.63 -1.88
C LYS A 73 8.89 3.73 -1.04
N HIS A 74 8.16 4.64 -1.68
CA HIS A 74 7.43 5.69 -1.00
C HIS A 74 6.32 5.12 -0.12
N SER A 75 5.46 4.25 -0.66
CA SER A 75 4.37 3.61 0.08
C SER A 75 4.87 2.82 1.29
N MET A 76 5.98 2.08 1.15
CA MET A 76 6.62 1.39 2.29
C MET A 76 7.07 2.38 3.37
N ARG A 77 7.75 3.47 2.97
CA ARG A 77 8.24 4.48 3.92
C ARG A 77 7.11 5.22 4.62
N VAL A 78 6.05 5.58 3.89
CA VAL A 78 4.85 6.19 4.47
C VAL A 78 4.18 5.21 5.44
N GLY A 79 4.07 3.93 5.08
CA GLY A 79 3.54 2.89 5.97
C GLY A 79 4.30 2.76 7.28
N MET A 80 5.64 2.78 7.23
CA MET A 80 6.48 2.78 8.43
C MET A 80 6.22 4.00 9.32
N ARG A 81 6.22 5.20 8.74
CA ARG A 81 5.95 6.43 9.51
C ARG A 81 4.54 6.48 10.08
N PHE A 82 3.55 5.99 9.32
CA PHE A 82 2.18 5.87 9.80
C PHE A 82 2.07 4.90 10.99
N ALA A 83 2.81 3.80 10.97
CA ALA A 83 2.85 2.86 12.10
C ALA A 83 3.50 3.48 13.35
N GLU A 84 4.61 4.22 13.19
CA GLU A 84 5.27 4.95 14.28
C GLU A 84 4.32 5.99 14.90
N LEU A 85 3.66 6.80 14.08
CA LEU A 85 2.70 7.82 14.51
C LEU A 85 1.52 7.22 15.29
N ASN A 86 0.96 6.12 14.80
CA ASN A 86 -0.14 5.43 15.48
C ASN A 86 0.27 4.81 16.82
N GLN A 87 1.57 4.59 17.05
CA GLN A 87 2.10 4.11 18.33
C GLN A 87 2.45 5.26 19.29
N GLY A 88 2.16 6.51 18.91
CA GLY A 88 2.49 7.69 19.70
C GLY A 88 3.99 8.00 19.72
N ALA A 89 4.75 7.51 18.74
CA ALA A 89 6.16 7.83 18.64
C ALA A 89 6.33 9.35 18.38
N PRO A 90 7.24 10.03 19.10
CA PRO A 90 7.51 11.44 18.84
C PRO A 90 8.08 11.61 17.44
N THR A 91 7.48 12.51 16.65
CA THR A 91 8.01 12.90 15.36
C THR A 91 9.22 13.81 15.56
N PRO A 92 10.36 13.52 14.92
CA PRO A 92 11.47 14.46 14.86
C PRO A 92 11.14 15.47 13.75
N ASP A 93 10.28 16.43 14.04
CA ASP A 93 10.27 17.71 13.33
C ASP A 93 11.18 18.70 14.08
#